data_AF-A0A3S3QVF0-F1
#
_entry.id   AF-A0A3S3QVF0-F1
#
_cell.length_a   1.000
_cell.length_b   1.000
_cell.length_c   1.000
_cell.angle_alpha   90.00
_cell.angle_beta   90.00
_cell.angle_gamma   90.00
#
_symmetry.space_group_name_H-M   'P 1'
#
loop_
_entity.id
_entity.type
_entity.pdbx_description
1 polymer ?
#
loop_
_entity_poly.entity_id
_entity_poly.type
_entity_poly.pdbx_seq_one_letter_code
_entity_poly.pdbx_strand_id
1 'polypeptide(L)'
;MAKKPTTTKSLENDVAAELEKALDLDLAGDEGGLDMAASMEDLEAQISAAADELAREGRSQRTEPANNPQPAIPQSPRAPAAKPAELRPVEPRNGQPSGFTPPAGFTPANDDRQKDYKTLLHSLNRRASSTVYWVIAFISLAWIAGAGGLANLLFGPGIWKIRTFDQFFARPELIGLAVAAIVPVILFWAFAAMIRRAQEMRIAAQSMTEVAFRLAEPENLAQDRVMMIGQAVRREVAAMGEGIERTLARAVELETLVHGEVSQIERSYSENEARIRSLVDGLGSEREAVVTHAERVRASIASAHETLRDEIGAASDIIRDSILNASTKLSMTINNSGDTLIDRINESSTSIFDSVESRLDNITDRLSTSGEAFASLLDTRIAKLTDTTDGLTRSLTDLLDDRTNGMVSLLGGAARTLNSEFEASLSG
;
A
#
# COMPACT_ATOMS: atom_id res chain seq x y z
N MET A 1 -1.53 -26.79 18.64
CA MET A 1 -2.03 -26.59 17.26
C MET A 1 -0.94 -25.88 16.45
N ALA A 2 -0.28 -26.57 15.53
CA ALA A 2 0.76 -26.02 14.68
C ALA A 2 0.17 -25.71 13.28
N LYS A 3 0.27 -24.47 12.82
CA LYS A 3 -0.13 -24.05 11.46
C LYS A 3 1.09 -24.11 10.54
N LYS A 4 0.90 -24.70 9.35
CA LYS A 4 1.91 -24.98 8.32
C LYS A 4 2.30 -23.72 7.51
N PRO A 5 3.55 -23.60 7.03
CA PRO A 5 4.00 -22.57 6.10
C PRO A 5 3.95 -23.12 4.66
N THR A 6 2.84 -22.95 3.94
CA THR A 6 2.73 -23.37 2.53
C THR A 6 2.46 -22.23 1.56
N THR A 7 2.16 -21.03 2.05
CA THR A 7 1.75 -19.89 1.21
C THR A 7 2.92 -19.12 0.58
N THR A 8 4.09 -19.05 1.22
CA THR A 8 5.21 -18.25 0.69
C THR A 8 5.88 -18.89 -0.53
N LYS A 9 5.95 -20.23 -0.57
CA LYS A 9 6.63 -20.96 -1.65
C LYS A 9 5.87 -20.92 -2.98
N SER A 10 4.55 -20.74 -2.97
CA SER A 10 3.76 -20.58 -4.19
C SER A 10 3.94 -19.19 -4.81
N LEU A 11 4.07 -18.14 -3.99
CA LEU A 11 4.31 -16.77 -4.45
C LEU A 11 5.68 -16.62 -5.13
N GLU A 12 6.72 -17.27 -4.61
CA GLU A 12 8.06 -17.22 -5.21
C GLU A 12 8.11 -17.91 -6.59
N ASN A 13 7.37 -19.01 -6.75
CA ASN A 13 7.29 -19.72 -8.04
C ASN A 13 6.47 -18.95 -9.08
N ASP A 14 5.39 -18.28 -8.70
CA ASP A 14 4.59 -17.47 -9.62
C ASP A 14 5.39 -16.23 -10.09
N VAL A 15 6.14 -15.58 -9.20
CA VAL A 15 7.00 -14.44 -9.55
C VAL A 15 8.15 -14.87 -10.47
N ALA A 16 8.75 -16.04 -10.22
CA ALA A 16 9.78 -16.58 -11.10
C ALA A 16 9.24 -16.91 -12.51
N ALA A 17 8.03 -17.48 -12.59
CA ALA A 17 7.37 -17.77 -13.87
C ALA A 17 6.97 -16.52 -14.64
N GLU A 18 6.52 -15.46 -13.96
CA GLU A 18 6.24 -14.16 -14.59
C GLU A 18 7.52 -13.46 -15.08
N LEU A 19 8.63 -13.57 -14.34
CA LEU A 19 9.93 -13.04 -14.76
C LEU A 19 10.50 -13.77 -15.98
N GLU A 20 10.40 -15.10 -16.03
CA GLU A 20 10.82 -15.90 -17.19
C GLU A 20 9.97 -15.57 -18.42
N LYS A 21 8.66 -15.43 -18.25
CA LYS A 21 7.75 -15.04 -19.33
C LYS A 21 8.00 -13.61 -19.84
N ALA A 22 8.40 -12.69 -18.97
CA ALA A 22 8.76 -11.33 -19.36
C ALA A 22 10.10 -11.30 -20.13
N LEU A 23 11.06 -12.15 -19.76
CA LEU A 23 12.36 -12.26 -20.42
C LEU A 23 12.24 -12.91 -21.82
N ASP A 24 11.40 -13.94 -21.96
CA ASP A 24 11.17 -14.64 -23.24
C ASP A 24 10.41 -13.76 -24.25
N LEU A 25 9.55 -12.85 -23.78
CA LEU A 25 8.84 -11.88 -24.63
C LEU A 25 9.78 -10.80 -25.21
N ASP A 26 10.84 -10.44 -24.48
CA ASP A 26 11.83 -9.43 -24.90
C ASP A 26 12.84 -10.02 -25.90
N LEU A 27 13.18 -11.30 -25.75
CA LEU A 27 14.07 -12.03 -26.68
C LEU A 27 13.40 -12.40 -28.01
N ALA A 28 12.07 -12.50 -28.07
CA ALA A 28 11.33 -12.80 -29.30
C ALA A 28 11.05 -11.57 -30.19
N GLY A 29 11.45 -10.36 -29.76
CA GLY A 29 11.23 -9.09 -30.47
C GLY A 29 12.40 -8.57 -31.32
N ASP A 30 13.40 -9.40 -31.63
CA ASP A 30 14.65 -9.00 -32.29
C ASP A 30 14.55 -8.79 -33.82
N GLU A 31 13.77 -7.82 -34.26
CA GLU A 31 13.94 -7.17 -35.58
C GLU A 31 13.93 -5.62 -35.51
N GLY A 32 14.04 -5.03 -34.32
CA GLY A 32 14.00 -3.56 -34.11
C GLY A 32 15.36 -2.86 -33.95
N GLY A 33 16.47 -3.60 -33.99
CA GLY A 33 17.81 -3.09 -33.61
C GLY A 33 18.44 -2.06 -34.56
N LEU A 34 17.86 -1.85 -35.76
CA LEU A 34 18.44 -0.95 -36.78
C LEU A 34 17.81 0.45 -36.80
N ASP A 35 16.65 0.66 -36.17
CA ASP A 35 15.90 1.94 -36.23
C ASP A 35 16.27 2.89 -35.08
N MET A 36 16.72 2.35 -33.94
CA MET A 36 17.16 3.16 -32.79
C MET A 36 18.50 3.87 -33.03
N ALA A 37 19.45 3.23 -33.71
CA ALA A 37 20.76 3.81 -33.97
C ALA A 37 20.69 5.04 -34.90
N ALA A 38 19.85 4.97 -35.95
CA ALA A 38 19.62 6.10 -36.86
C ALA A 38 18.93 7.27 -36.15
N SER A 39 17.97 6.99 -35.26
CA SER A 39 17.30 8.04 -34.47
C SER A 39 18.20 8.71 -33.44
N MET A 40 19.22 8.01 -32.93
CA MET A 40 20.16 8.54 -31.95
C MET A 40 21.15 9.51 -32.61
N GLU A 41 21.60 9.22 -33.83
CA GLU A 41 22.53 10.06 -34.57
C GLU A 41 21.88 11.37 -35.06
N ASP A 42 20.61 11.33 -35.49
CA ASP A 42 19.83 12.52 -35.81
C ASP A 42 19.54 13.39 -34.56
N LEU A 43 19.36 12.76 -33.39
CA LEU A 43 19.15 13.48 -32.13
C LEU A 43 20.44 14.17 -31.67
N GLU A 44 21.60 13.52 -31.81
CA GLU A 44 22.91 14.09 -31.49
C GLU A 44 23.27 15.27 -32.42
N ALA A 45 22.90 15.18 -33.70
CA ALA A 45 23.00 16.28 -34.65
C ALA A 45 22.12 17.49 -34.27
N GLN A 46 20.90 17.26 -33.78
CA GLN A 46 20.04 18.36 -33.32
C GLN A 46 20.53 19.00 -32.01
N ILE A 47 21.06 18.21 -31.07
CA ILE A 47 21.58 18.73 -29.80
C ILE A 47 22.85 19.58 -30.04
N SER A 48 23.74 19.15 -30.92
CA SER A 48 24.94 19.90 -31.27
C SER A 48 24.62 21.21 -32.01
N ALA A 49 23.65 21.20 -32.93
CA ALA A 49 23.18 22.41 -33.61
C ALA A 49 22.55 23.42 -32.63
N ALA A 50 21.73 22.94 -31.69
CA ALA A 50 21.12 23.79 -30.67
C ALA A 50 22.16 24.36 -29.68
N ALA A 51 23.20 23.59 -29.35
CA ALA A 51 24.29 24.06 -28.49
C ALA A 51 25.14 25.16 -29.15
N ASP A 52 25.40 25.05 -30.46
CA ASP A 52 26.16 26.06 -31.21
C ASP A 52 25.38 27.36 -31.40
N GLU A 53 24.05 27.30 -31.50
CA GLU A 53 23.17 28.47 -31.56
C GLU A 53 23.13 29.22 -30.21
N LEU A 54 23.05 28.48 -29.09
CA LEU A 54 23.08 29.05 -27.75
C LEU A 54 24.46 29.66 -27.40
N ALA A 55 25.55 29.06 -27.89
CA ALA A 55 26.91 29.58 -27.73
C ALA A 55 27.15 30.88 -28.53
N ARG A 56 26.40 31.10 -29.63
CA ARG A 56 26.38 32.36 -30.39
C ARG A 56 25.56 33.44 -29.70
N GLU A 57 24.41 33.10 -29.10
CA GLU A 57 23.63 34.06 -28.30
C GLU A 57 24.36 34.50 -27.03
N GLY A 58 25.02 33.58 -26.31
CA GLY A 58 25.77 33.90 -25.08
C GLY A 58 26.98 34.82 -25.28
N ARG A 59 27.49 34.94 -26.52
CA ARG A 59 28.61 35.83 -26.85
C ARG A 59 28.18 37.28 -27.13
N SER A 60 26.88 37.51 -27.35
CA SER A 60 26.31 38.82 -27.72
C SER A 60 25.91 39.68 -26.50
N GLN A 61 26.01 39.15 -25.28
CA GLN A 61 25.53 39.79 -24.05
C GLN A 61 26.59 40.06 -22.97
N ARG A 62 27.88 40.08 -23.32
CA ARG A 62 28.94 40.39 -22.34
C ARG A 62 29.35 41.87 -22.37
N THR A 63 28.57 42.70 -21.68
CA THR A 63 29.00 44.02 -21.20
C THR A 63 29.67 43.91 -19.82
N GLU A 64 30.69 44.74 -19.62
CA GLU A 64 31.69 44.78 -18.55
C GLU A 64 31.14 44.95 -17.12
N PRO A 65 31.82 44.43 -16.07
CA PRO A 65 31.48 44.73 -14.68
C PRO A 65 32.20 46.00 -14.18
N ALA A 66 31.42 47.04 -13.84
CA ALA A 66 31.91 48.19 -13.10
C ALA A 66 31.95 47.89 -11.59
N ASN A 67 33.16 48.00 -11.06
CA ASN A 67 33.55 47.90 -9.66
C ASN A 67 33.05 49.13 -8.87
N ASN A 68 32.35 48.93 -7.74
CA ASN A 68 32.41 49.88 -6.63
C ASN A 68 32.03 49.24 -5.27
N PRO A 69 32.70 49.62 -4.15
CA PRO A 69 32.61 48.92 -2.87
C PRO A 69 31.62 49.59 -1.89
N GLN A 70 30.82 48.79 -1.18
CA GLN A 70 29.97 49.23 -0.07
C GLN A 70 30.73 49.14 1.28
N PRO A 71 30.65 50.14 2.18
CA PRO A 71 31.35 50.12 3.47
C PRO A 71 30.69 49.23 4.54
N ALA A 72 31.54 48.64 5.38
CA ALA A 72 31.20 47.78 6.51
C ALA A 72 30.54 48.53 7.68
N ILE A 73 29.56 47.88 8.33
CA ILE A 73 28.98 48.30 9.62
C ILE A 73 29.56 47.41 10.73
N PRO A 74 30.02 47.95 11.88
CA PRO A 74 30.68 47.18 12.94
C PRO A 74 29.73 46.33 13.79
N GLN A 75 30.22 45.15 14.16
CA GLN A 75 29.63 44.22 15.13
C GLN A 75 29.69 44.79 16.56
N SER A 76 28.65 44.52 17.35
CA SER A 76 28.66 44.69 18.82
C SER A 76 28.48 43.34 19.53
N PRO A 77 28.96 43.19 20.79
CA PRO A 77 29.42 41.92 21.32
C PRO A 77 28.33 41.04 21.94
N ARG A 78 28.62 39.74 21.83
CA ARG A 78 27.92 38.56 22.35
C ARG A 78 27.86 38.54 23.89
N ALA A 79 26.68 38.28 24.46
CA ALA A 79 26.47 37.89 25.86
C ALA A 79 26.01 36.41 25.94
N PRO A 80 26.23 35.71 27.06
CA PRO A 80 26.42 34.25 27.08
C PRO A 80 25.15 33.40 27.18
N ALA A 81 25.31 32.14 26.75
CA ALA A 81 24.31 31.09 26.63
C ALA A 81 23.62 30.67 27.95
N ALA A 82 22.31 30.43 27.87
CA ALA A 82 21.55 29.67 28.86
C ALA A 82 21.34 28.22 28.38
N LYS A 83 21.43 27.27 29.32
CA LYS A 83 21.31 25.81 29.12
C LYS A 83 19.85 25.37 28.81
N PRO A 84 19.65 24.17 28.23
CA PRO A 84 18.39 23.75 27.63
C PRO A 84 17.37 23.30 28.68
N ALA A 85 16.11 23.74 28.55
CA ALA A 85 14.99 23.26 29.34
C ALA A 85 14.33 22.06 28.64
N GLU A 86 14.17 20.96 29.38
CA GLU A 86 13.48 19.74 28.99
C GLU A 86 11.99 19.99 28.70
N LEU A 87 11.52 19.53 27.54
CA LEU A 87 10.12 19.51 27.17
C LEU A 87 9.43 18.30 27.82
N ARG A 88 8.46 18.55 28.72
CA ARG A 88 7.46 17.56 29.13
C ARG A 88 6.06 17.99 28.67
N PRO A 89 5.28 17.09 28.04
CA PRO A 89 3.88 17.36 27.69
C PRO A 89 2.98 17.54 28.93
N VAL A 90 2.05 18.49 28.86
CA VAL A 90 1.09 18.80 29.93
C VAL A 90 -0.26 18.19 29.60
N GLU A 91 -0.65 17.17 30.38
CA GLU A 91 -2.02 16.63 30.48
C GLU A 91 -2.93 17.64 31.22
N PRO A 92 -4.21 17.82 30.86
CA PRO A 92 -5.06 18.81 31.53
C PRO A 92 -5.60 18.27 32.86
N ARG A 93 -5.27 18.97 33.95
CA ARG A 93 -5.81 18.68 35.29
C ARG A 93 -6.83 19.74 35.69
N ASN A 94 -8.06 19.28 35.90
CA ASN A 94 -9.14 20.03 36.57
C ASN A 94 -8.67 20.57 37.92
N GLY A 95 -8.77 21.89 38.09
CA GLY A 95 -8.62 22.60 39.35
C GLY A 95 -9.15 24.02 39.21
N GLN A 96 -10.29 24.30 39.84
CA GLN A 96 -10.82 25.66 39.99
C GLN A 96 -9.81 26.57 40.72
N PRO A 97 -9.66 27.82 40.25
CA PRO A 97 -9.30 28.94 41.10
C PRO A 97 -10.55 29.74 41.47
N SER A 98 -10.77 29.89 42.76
CA SER A 98 -11.67 30.87 43.36
C SER A 98 -11.29 32.29 42.94
N GLY A 99 -12.30 33.11 42.62
CA GLY A 99 -12.16 34.57 42.56
C GLY A 99 -12.38 35.22 41.19
N PHE A 100 -13.54 34.98 40.55
CA PHE A 100 -14.14 35.97 39.65
C PHE A 100 -15.65 35.75 39.57
N THR A 101 -16.42 36.58 40.28
CA THR A 101 -17.87 36.70 40.08
C THR A 101 -18.06 37.44 38.75
N PRO A 102 -18.76 36.89 37.75
CA PRO A 102 -19.07 37.62 36.53
C PRO A 102 -19.95 38.82 36.87
N PRO A 103 -19.71 40.02 36.29
CA PRO A 103 -20.61 41.14 36.49
C PRO A 103 -22.00 40.76 35.96
N ALA A 104 -23.01 41.08 36.77
CA ALA A 104 -24.41 40.88 36.45
C ALA A 104 -24.73 41.41 35.04
N GLY A 105 -25.55 40.65 34.31
CA GLY A 105 -26.00 41.00 32.98
C GLY A 105 -26.57 42.40 32.94
N PHE A 106 -26.12 43.18 31.97
CA PHE A 106 -26.71 44.45 31.62
C PHE A 106 -28.17 44.22 31.22
N THR A 107 -29.10 44.67 32.07
CA THR A 107 -30.49 44.88 31.67
C THR A 107 -30.51 46.00 30.63
N PRO A 108 -31.15 45.82 29.45
CA PRO A 108 -31.28 46.87 28.46
C PRO A 108 -31.99 48.09 29.06
N ALA A 109 -31.32 49.24 29.07
CA ALA A 109 -31.76 50.49 29.68
C ALA A 109 -32.92 51.20 28.93
N ASN A 110 -33.78 50.46 28.24
CA ASN A 110 -34.84 51.03 27.39
C ASN A 110 -36.24 50.44 27.62
N ASP A 111 -36.49 49.79 28.77
CA ASP A 111 -37.77 49.10 29.01
C ASP A 111 -38.54 49.56 30.26
N ASP A 112 -38.36 50.83 30.64
CA ASP A 112 -39.18 51.47 31.68
C ASP A 112 -40.42 52.17 31.08
N ARG A 113 -40.38 52.52 29.79
CA ARG A 113 -41.41 53.34 29.13
C ARG A 113 -42.70 52.59 28.76
N GLN A 114 -42.67 51.27 28.60
CA GLN A 114 -43.86 50.50 28.25
C GLN A 114 -44.73 50.14 29.46
N LYS A 115 -44.14 50.07 30.67
CA LYS A 115 -44.88 49.76 31.91
C LYS A 115 -45.76 50.92 32.37
N ASP A 116 -45.34 52.16 32.16
CA ASP A 116 -46.07 53.36 32.59
C ASP A 116 -47.34 53.65 31.77
N TYR A 117 -47.37 53.31 30.49
CA TYR A 117 -48.56 53.54 29.67
C TYR A 117 -49.72 52.61 30.07
N LYS A 118 -49.40 51.37 30.44
CA LYS A 118 -50.39 50.36 30.83
C LYS A 118 -51.00 50.65 32.21
N THR A 119 -50.23 51.23 33.13
CA THR A 119 -50.73 51.66 34.46
C THR A 119 -51.62 52.90 34.36
N LEU A 120 -51.31 53.86 33.46
CA LEU A 120 -52.13 55.05 33.21
C LEU A 120 -53.51 54.73 32.61
N LEU A 121 -53.60 53.75 31.71
CA LEU A 121 -54.91 53.34 31.19
C LEU A 121 -55.78 52.67 32.26
N HIS A 122 -55.18 52.00 33.24
CA HIS A 122 -55.91 51.36 34.33
C HIS A 122 -56.42 52.36 35.40
N SER A 123 -55.72 53.49 35.62
CA SER A 123 -56.20 54.53 36.53
C SER A 123 -57.40 55.29 35.95
N LEU A 124 -57.48 55.44 34.63
CA LEU A 124 -58.59 56.12 33.96
C LEU A 124 -59.89 55.30 33.89
N ASN A 125 -59.84 53.97 33.99
CA ASN A 125 -61.02 53.10 33.84
C ASN A 125 -61.68 52.69 35.17
N ARG A 126 -61.32 53.32 36.30
CA ARG A 126 -61.87 52.97 37.62
C ARG A 126 -63.22 53.65 37.82
N ARG A 127 -64.33 52.94 37.50
CA ARG A 127 -65.70 53.42 37.76
C ARG A 127 -65.96 53.55 39.27
N ALA A 128 -66.57 54.66 39.69
CA ALA A 128 -66.99 54.88 41.08
C ALA A 128 -68.00 53.81 41.53
N SER A 129 -67.88 53.31 42.77
CA SER A 129 -68.68 52.20 43.28
C SER A 129 -70.17 52.58 43.43
N SER A 130 -71.08 51.67 43.06
CA SER A 130 -72.54 51.89 43.15
C SER A 130 -73.12 51.72 44.56
N THR A 131 -72.27 51.63 45.60
CA THR A 131 -72.67 51.39 46.99
C THR A 131 -73.59 52.48 47.54
N VAL A 132 -73.40 53.73 47.11
CA VAL A 132 -74.21 54.88 47.56
C VAL A 132 -75.71 54.67 47.27
N TYR A 133 -76.08 54.15 46.09
CA TYR A 133 -77.49 53.91 45.78
C TYR A 133 -78.11 52.81 46.63
N TRP A 134 -77.35 51.77 46.96
CA TRP A 134 -77.83 50.69 47.83
C TRP A 134 -78.11 51.19 49.24
N VAL A 135 -77.22 52.01 49.82
CA VAL A 135 -77.42 52.59 51.15
C VAL A 135 -78.65 53.50 51.17
N ILE A 136 -78.81 54.38 50.19
CA ILE A 136 -79.99 55.26 50.10
C ILE A 136 -81.27 54.46 49.85
N ALA A 137 -81.22 53.39 49.06
CA ALA A 137 -82.38 52.51 48.88
C ALA A 137 -82.86 51.94 50.23
N PHE A 138 -81.95 51.44 51.07
CA PHE A 138 -82.29 50.96 52.42
C PHE A 138 -82.84 52.08 53.32
N ILE A 139 -82.23 53.26 53.32
CA ILE A 139 -82.71 54.40 54.13
C ILE A 139 -84.11 54.83 53.67
N SER A 140 -84.36 54.91 52.36
CA SER A 140 -85.67 55.26 51.81
C SER A 140 -86.74 54.23 52.17
N LEU A 141 -86.39 52.93 52.15
CA LEU A 141 -87.28 51.86 52.56
C LEU A 141 -87.61 51.96 54.07
N ALA A 142 -86.59 52.20 54.90
CA ALA A 142 -86.76 52.38 56.34
C ALA A 142 -87.62 53.61 56.66
N TRP A 143 -87.47 54.70 55.89
CA TRP A 143 -88.28 55.91 56.04
C TRP A 143 -89.74 55.67 55.67
N ILE A 144 -90.00 54.99 54.55
CA ILE A 144 -91.37 54.64 54.13
C ILE A 144 -92.02 53.70 55.16
N ALA A 145 -91.28 52.72 55.67
CA ALA A 145 -91.76 51.83 56.72
C ALA A 145 -92.08 52.60 58.01
N GLY A 146 -91.20 53.53 58.41
CA GLY A 146 -91.41 54.42 59.55
C GLY A 146 -92.61 55.35 59.36
N ALA A 147 -92.77 55.96 58.18
CA ALA A 147 -93.91 56.80 57.83
C ALA A 147 -95.22 56.01 57.84
N GLY A 148 -95.21 54.78 57.33
CA GLY A 148 -96.36 53.86 57.41
C GLY A 148 -96.71 53.48 58.85
N GLY A 149 -95.70 53.24 59.69
CA GLY A 149 -95.88 52.99 61.13
C GLY A 149 -96.48 54.20 61.86
N LEU A 150 -95.96 55.41 61.58
CA LEU A 150 -96.47 56.66 62.15
C LEU A 150 -97.90 56.95 61.68
N ALA A 151 -98.20 56.70 60.40
CA ALA A 151 -99.55 56.82 59.84
C ALA A 151 -100.55 55.92 60.59
N ASN A 152 -100.14 54.68 60.87
CA ASN A 152 -100.96 53.73 61.61
C ASN A 152 -101.19 54.17 63.07
N LEU A 153 -100.23 54.84 63.72
CA LEU A 153 -100.40 55.36 65.07
C LEU A 153 -101.30 56.60 65.13
N LEU A 154 -101.15 57.54 64.19
CA LEU A 154 -101.91 58.80 64.17
C LEU A 154 -103.37 58.61 63.73
N PHE A 155 -103.63 57.76 62.74
CA PHE A 155 -104.95 57.63 62.10
C PHE A 155 -105.59 56.25 62.31
N GLY A 156 -104.91 55.34 63.00
CA GLY A 156 -105.35 53.97 63.24
C GLY A 156 -105.31 53.08 61.98
N PRO A 157 -105.76 51.81 62.08
CA PRO A 157 -105.72 50.86 60.97
C PRO A 157 -106.72 51.17 59.84
N GLY A 158 -107.52 52.23 59.96
CA GLY A 158 -108.51 52.63 58.95
C GLY A 158 -107.88 53.06 57.61
N ILE A 159 -106.65 53.59 57.63
CA ILE A 159 -105.92 54.01 56.42
C ILE A 159 -105.67 52.85 55.45
N TRP A 160 -105.59 51.62 55.96
CA TRP A 160 -105.35 50.41 55.16
C TRP A 160 -106.61 49.92 54.42
N LYS A 161 -107.80 50.42 54.77
CA LYS A 161 -109.06 50.07 54.09
C LYS A 161 -109.32 50.93 52.85
N ILE A 162 -108.51 51.97 52.62
CA ILE A 162 -108.63 52.87 51.48
C ILE A 162 -108.13 52.12 50.25
N ARG A 163 -109.05 51.80 49.33
CA ARG A 163 -108.73 51.05 48.09
C ARG A 163 -108.88 51.86 46.81
N THR A 164 -109.40 53.09 46.90
CA THR A 164 -109.69 53.92 45.72
C THR A 164 -109.04 55.29 45.87
N PHE A 165 -108.51 55.85 44.77
CA PHE A 165 -107.83 57.15 44.75
C PHE A 165 -108.76 58.30 45.19
N ASP A 166 -110.05 58.27 44.84
CA ASP A 166 -111.02 59.30 45.27
C ASP A 166 -111.15 59.40 46.79
N GLN A 167 -111.13 58.27 47.49
CA GLN A 167 -111.22 58.23 48.96
C GLN A 167 -109.95 58.77 49.63
N PHE A 168 -108.81 58.69 48.95
CA PHE A 168 -107.55 59.26 49.41
C PHE A 168 -107.55 60.78 49.28
N PHE A 169 -107.99 61.33 48.14
CA PHE A 169 -108.02 62.77 47.90
C PHE A 169 -109.13 63.51 48.66
N ALA A 170 -110.22 62.83 49.04
CA ALA A 170 -111.27 63.42 49.87
C ALA A 170 -110.82 63.77 51.30
N ARG A 171 -109.65 63.27 51.75
CA ARG A 171 -109.11 63.54 53.09
C ARG A 171 -107.80 64.33 53.00
N PRO A 172 -107.81 65.65 53.26
CA PRO A 172 -106.61 66.48 53.12
C PRO A 172 -105.46 66.06 54.05
N GLU A 173 -105.75 65.44 55.20
CA GLU A 173 -104.74 64.92 56.13
C GLU A 173 -103.85 63.84 55.52
N LEU A 174 -104.41 62.99 54.63
CA LEU A 174 -103.66 61.92 53.98
C LEU A 174 -102.73 62.45 52.88
N ILE A 175 -103.12 63.54 52.21
CA ILE A 175 -102.26 64.24 51.26
C ILE A 175 -101.02 64.76 51.98
N GLY A 176 -101.20 65.37 53.16
CA GLY A 176 -100.09 65.81 54.00
C GLY A 176 -99.13 64.67 54.37
N LEU A 177 -99.67 63.49 54.69
CA LEU A 177 -98.85 62.32 55.02
C LEU A 177 -98.11 61.75 53.81
N ALA A 178 -98.76 61.66 52.64
CA ALA A 178 -98.08 61.23 51.42
C ALA A 178 -96.96 62.20 51.03
N VAL A 179 -97.18 63.51 51.16
CA VAL A 179 -96.13 64.51 50.95
C VAL A 179 -94.99 64.29 51.96
N ALA A 180 -95.30 64.10 53.25
CA ALA A 180 -94.30 63.84 54.28
C ALA A 180 -93.54 62.50 54.10
N ALA A 181 -94.16 61.50 53.48
CA ALA A 181 -93.52 60.22 53.19
C ALA A 181 -92.63 60.29 51.92
N ILE A 182 -93.11 60.95 50.86
CA ILE A 182 -92.47 60.95 49.54
C ILE A 182 -91.35 62.00 49.44
N VAL A 183 -91.57 63.21 49.96
CA VAL A 183 -90.59 64.31 49.83
C VAL A 183 -89.21 63.95 50.38
N PRO A 184 -89.08 63.34 51.58
CA PRO A 184 -87.78 62.93 52.09
C PRO A 184 -87.10 61.86 51.23
N VAL A 185 -87.87 60.94 50.65
CA VAL A 185 -87.33 59.90 49.75
C VAL A 185 -86.73 60.53 48.49
N ILE A 186 -87.42 61.50 47.89
CA ILE A 186 -86.89 62.26 46.75
C ILE A 186 -85.61 63.00 47.15
N LEU A 187 -85.60 63.65 48.33
CA LEU A 187 -84.40 64.35 48.81
C LEU A 187 -83.22 63.40 49.06
N PHE A 188 -83.44 62.21 49.62
CA PHE A 188 -82.38 61.21 49.79
C PHE A 188 -81.79 60.79 48.43
N TRP A 189 -82.63 60.56 47.42
CA TRP A 189 -82.17 60.22 46.08
C TRP A 189 -81.46 61.38 45.37
N ALA A 190 -81.95 62.61 45.52
CA ALA A 190 -81.29 63.81 44.99
C ALA A 190 -79.90 64.00 45.61
N PHE A 191 -79.78 63.81 46.93
CA PHE A 191 -78.51 63.90 47.65
C PHE A 191 -77.54 62.77 47.26
N ALA A 192 -78.04 61.54 47.07
CA ALA A 192 -77.26 60.42 46.56
C ALA A 192 -76.68 60.70 45.17
N ALA A 193 -77.52 61.20 44.25
CA ALA A 193 -77.11 61.58 42.90
C ALA A 193 -76.06 62.69 42.94
N MET A 194 -76.22 63.67 43.85
CA MET A 194 -75.26 64.76 44.05
C MET A 194 -73.91 64.24 44.56
N ILE A 195 -73.90 63.37 45.58
CA ILE A 195 -72.68 62.75 46.12
C ILE A 195 -71.94 61.95 45.04
N ARG A 196 -72.65 61.14 44.26
CA ARG A 196 -72.02 60.37 43.17
C ARG A 196 -71.45 61.29 42.10
N ARG A 197 -72.21 62.30 41.66
CA ARG A 197 -71.76 63.26 40.66
C ARG A 197 -70.53 64.03 41.15
N ALA A 198 -70.49 64.39 42.43
CA ALA A 198 -69.35 65.05 43.06
C ALA A 198 -68.12 64.12 43.15
N GLN A 199 -68.31 62.82 43.44
CA GLN A 199 -67.23 61.84 43.44
C GLN A 199 -66.67 61.58 42.03
N GLU A 200 -67.55 61.48 41.03
CA GLU A 200 -67.15 61.38 39.61
C GLU A 200 -66.36 62.62 39.18
N MET A 201 -66.78 63.83 39.58
CA MET A 201 -66.04 65.07 39.33
C MET A 201 -64.73 65.16 40.12
N ARG A 202 -64.65 64.61 41.34
CA ARG A 202 -63.41 64.58 42.13
C ARG A 202 -62.35 63.70 41.49
N ILE A 203 -62.74 62.53 40.96
CA ILE A 203 -61.83 61.64 40.21
C ILE A 203 -61.41 62.31 38.90
N ALA A 204 -62.32 62.96 38.18
CA ALA A 204 -62.01 63.69 36.96
C ALA A 204 -61.12 64.93 37.19
N ALA A 205 -61.30 65.65 38.30
CA ALA A 205 -60.46 66.80 38.66
C ALA A 205 -59.04 66.36 39.03
N GLN A 206 -58.90 65.23 39.72
CA GLN A 206 -57.58 64.66 40.03
C GLN A 206 -56.85 64.17 38.77
N SER A 207 -57.55 63.57 37.79
CA SER A 207 -56.92 63.21 36.51
C SER A 207 -56.65 64.41 35.58
N MET A 208 -57.40 65.51 35.70
CA MET A 208 -57.14 66.74 34.94
C MET A 208 -56.00 67.58 35.51
N THR A 209 -55.74 67.54 36.82
CA THR A 209 -54.65 68.34 37.42
C THR A 209 -53.29 67.77 37.00
N GLU A 210 -53.16 66.45 36.85
CA GLU A 210 -51.94 65.80 36.36
C GLU A 210 -51.71 65.99 34.84
N VAL A 211 -52.80 66.13 34.06
CA VAL A 211 -52.73 66.48 32.63
C VAL A 211 -52.44 67.98 32.43
N ALA A 212 -52.96 68.85 33.30
CA ALA A 212 -52.70 70.29 33.26
C ALA A 212 -51.25 70.65 33.62
N PHE A 213 -50.64 69.96 34.61
CA PHE A 213 -49.21 70.10 34.89
C PHE A 213 -48.32 69.59 33.74
N ARG A 214 -48.76 68.58 32.98
CA ARG A 214 -48.04 68.11 31.79
C ARG A 214 -48.26 68.95 30.53
N LEU A 215 -49.35 69.72 30.43
CA LEU A 215 -49.62 70.67 29.34
C LEU A 215 -49.00 72.05 29.60
N ALA A 216 -48.63 72.38 30.84
CA ALA A 216 -47.91 73.59 31.21
C ALA A 216 -46.37 73.42 31.23
N GLU A 217 -45.85 72.20 31.00
CA GLU A 217 -44.43 71.94 30.68
C GLU A 217 -44.16 71.65 29.19
N PRO A 218 -44.62 72.44 28.19
CA PRO A 218 -44.31 72.14 26.80
C PRO A 218 -42.94 72.70 26.34
N GLU A 219 -42.21 73.47 27.15
CA GLU A 219 -40.87 73.97 26.76
C GLU A 219 -39.73 73.23 27.48
N ASN A 220 -39.79 73.08 28.81
CA ASN A 220 -38.70 72.42 29.55
C ASN A 220 -38.53 70.94 29.17
N LEU A 221 -39.60 70.20 28.89
CA LEU A 221 -39.50 68.81 28.44
C LEU A 221 -39.04 68.66 26.99
N ALA A 222 -39.33 69.63 26.12
CA ALA A 222 -38.83 69.62 24.75
C ALA A 222 -37.35 70.05 24.72
N GLN A 223 -36.96 71.01 25.56
CA GLN A 223 -35.59 71.47 25.70
C GLN A 223 -34.71 70.42 26.39
N ASP A 224 -35.19 69.71 27.42
CA ASP A 224 -34.50 68.54 27.97
C ASP A 224 -34.49 67.37 26.98
N ARG A 225 -35.55 67.15 26.17
CA ARG A 225 -35.50 66.13 25.12
C ARG A 225 -34.53 66.49 24.00
N VAL A 226 -34.43 67.75 23.58
CA VAL A 226 -33.46 68.21 22.58
C VAL A 226 -32.06 68.25 23.16
N MET A 227 -31.89 68.57 24.45
CA MET A 227 -30.59 68.52 25.13
C MET A 227 -30.14 67.07 25.38
N MET A 228 -31.06 66.17 25.74
CA MET A 228 -30.78 64.73 25.92
C MET A 228 -30.63 64.02 24.58
N ILE A 229 -31.38 64.38 23.53
CA ILE A 229 -31.16 63.90 22.16
C ILE A 229 -29.87 64.51 21.61
N GLY A 230 -29.55 65.76 21.90
CA GLY A 230 -28.30 66.40 21.51
C GLY A 230 -27.09 65.78 22.21
N GLN A 231 -27.20 65.47 23.50
CA GLN A 231 -26.18 64.73 24.25
C GLN A 231 -26.13 63.26 23.84
N ALA A 232 -27.26 62.61 23.55
CA ALA A 232 -27.30 61.24 23.08
C ALA A 232 -26.75 61.11 21.66
N VAL A 233 -27.08 62.02 20.74
CA VAL A 233 -26.48 62.08 19.39
C VAL A 233 -25.01 62.46 19.49
N ARG A 234 -24.61 63.40 20.35
CA ARG A 234 -23.17 63.70 20.56
C ARG A 234 -22.43 62.53 21.16
N ARG A 235 -23.05 61.78 22.07
CA ARG A 235 -22.48 60.56 22.68
C ARG A 235 -22.49 59.38 21.71
N GLU A 236 -23.50 59.25 20.85
CA GLU A 236 -23.59 58.21 19.83
C GLU A 236 -22.63 58.50 18.69
N VAL A 237 -22.52 59.75 18.24
CA VAL A 237 -21.51 60.19 17.27
C VAL A 237 -20.10 60.14 17.88
N ALA A 238 -19.92 60.43 19.17
CA ALA A 238 -18.65 60.21 19.84
C ALA A 238 -18.33 58.71 20.03
N ALA A 239 -19.32 57.86 20.31
CA ALA A 239 -19.15 56.42 20.42
C ALA A 239 -18.99 55.75 19.05
N MET A 240 -19.60 56.30 18.00
CA MET A 240 -19.41 55.87 16.62
C MET A 240 -18.08 56.41 16.08
N GLY A 241 -17.66 57.61 16.49
CA GLY A 241 -16.33 58.15 16.26
C GLY A 241 -15.25 57.29 16.92
N GLU A 242 -15.41 56.97 18.21
CA GLU A 242 -14.57 56.03 18.95
C GLU A 242 -14.65 54.61 18.36
N GLY A 243 -15.82 54.19 17.88
CA GLY A 243 -16.03 52.92 17.20
C GLY A 243 -15.28 52.84 15.87
N ILE A 244 -15.31 53.91 15.07
CA ILE A 244 -14.56 54.06 13.81
C ILE A 244 -13.07 54.16 14.09
N GLU A 245 -12.64 54.95 15.07
CA GLU A 245 -11.24 55.05 15.48
C GLU A 245 -10.72 53.69 15.98
N ARG A 246 -11.54 52.94 16.72
CA ARG A 246 -11.20 51.59 17.20
C ARG A 246 -11.15 50.55 16.09
N THR A 247 -12.06 50.59 15.12
CA THR A 247 -12.01 49.67 13.97
C THR A 247 -10.89 50.05 13.02
N LEU A 248 -10.59 51.34 12.85
CA LEU A 248 -9.44 51.82 12.08
C LEU A 248 -8.13 51.43 12.76
N ALA A 249 -8.01 51.57 14.08
CA ALA A 249 -6.86 51.08 14.83
C ALA A 249 -6.68 49.56 14.69
N ARG A 250 -7.77 48.79 14.76
CA ARG A 250 -7.74 47.34 14.50
C ARG A 250 -7.38 46.99 13.06
N ALA A 251 -7.88 47.75 12.09
CA ALA A 251 -7.55 47.55 10.69
C ALA A 251 -6.06 47.81 10.43
N VAL A 252 -5.49 48.85 11.04
CA VAL A 252 -4.04 49.15 10.97
C VAL A 252 -3.20 48.10 11.71
N GLU A 253 -3.67 47.60 12.85
CA GLU A 253 -3.02 46.49 13.57
C GLU A 253 -3.03 45.21 12.72
N LEU A 254 -4.15 44.89 12.07
CA LEU A 254 -4.26 43.76 11.15
C LEU A 254 -3.41 43.96 9.90
N GLU A 255 -3.34 45.15 9.33
CA GLU A 255 -2.48 45.48 8.21
C GLU A 255 -1.00 45.29 8.57
N THR A 256 -0.60 45.72 9.77
CA THR A 256 0.77 45.53 10.28
C THR A 256 1.06 44.05 10.54
N LEU A 257 0.10 43.30 11.08
CA LEU A 257 0.21 41.85 11.29
C LEU A 257 0.34 41.12 9.95
N VAL A 258 -0.53 41.43 8.99
CA VAL A 258 -0.49 40.83 7.65
C VAL A 258 0.83 41.18 6.96
N HIS A 259 1.32 42.41 7.04
CA HIS A 259 2.65 42.75 6.52
C HIS A 259 3.77 41.98 7.23
N GLY A 260 3.66 41.79 8.55
CA GLY A 260 4.60 40.96 9.31
C GLY A 260 4.58 39.50 8.87
N GLU A 261 3.40 38.92 8.71
CA GLU A 261 3.21 37.54 8.26
C GLU A 261 3.68 37.36 6.81
N VAL A 262 3.34 38.28 5.91
CA VAL A 262 3.82 38.29 4.52
C VAL A 262 5.34 38.40 4.48
N SER A 263 5.95 39.30 5.27
CA SER A 263 7.41 39.42 5.33
C SER A 263 8.08 38.16 5.88
N GLN A 264 7.46 37.50 6.87
CA GLN A 264 7.94 36.21 7.39
C GLN A 264 7.82 35.10 6.34
N ILE A 265 6.70 35.06 5.61
CA ILE A 265 6.47 34.14 4.51
C ILE A 265 7.52 34.37 3.42
N GLU A 266 7.68 35.58 2.90
CA GLU A 266 8.70 35.94 1.88
C GLU A 266 10.10 35.52 2.32
N ARG A 267 10.45 35.80 3.59
CA ARG A 267 11.74 35.38 4.14
C ARG A 267 11.89 33.87 4.14
N SER A 268 10.87 33.13 4.62
CA SER A 268 10.89 31.67 4.64
C SER A 268 10.94 31.05 3.24
N TYR A 269 10.28 31.66 2.25
CA TYR A 269 10.35 31.25 0.86
C TYR A 269 11.72 31.52 0.26
N SER A 270 12.34 32.68 0.54
CA SER A 270 13.70 32.99 0.08
C SER A 270 14.74 32.02 0.70
N GLU A 271 14.57 31.65 1.97
CA GLU A 271 15.43 30.69 2.65
C GLU A 271 15.23 29.28 2.08
N ASN A 272 13.97 28.90 1.82
CA ASN A 272 13.64 27.63 1.18
C ASN A 272 14.21 27.55 -0.24
N GLU A 273 14.09 28.61 -1.04
CA GLU A 273 14.68 28.68 -2.37
C GLU A 273 16.21 28.53 -2.33
N ALA A 274 16.89 29.21 -1.40
CA ALA A 274 18.33 29.07 -1.22
C ALA A 274 18.71 27.63 -0.83
N ARG A 275 17.94 27.00 0.05
CA ARG A 275 18.11 25.60 0.45
C ARG A 275 17.89 24.64 -0.72
N ILE A 276 16.82 24.82 -1.49
CA ILE A 276 16.52 23.99 -2.66
C ILE A 276 17.63 24.13 -3.70
N ARG A 277 18.10 25.35 -3.99
CA ARG A 277 19.23 25.57 -4.90
C ARG A 277 20.50 24.85 -4.42
N SER A 278 20.82 24.95 -3.13
CA SER A 278 21.95 24.22 -2.54
C SER A 278 21.79 22.70 -2.63
N LEU A 279 20.58 22.17 -2.43
CA LEU A 279 20.31 20.74 -2.56
C LEU A 279 20.43 20.28 -4.01
N VAL A 280 19.91 21.05 -4.96
CA VAL A 280 20.01 20.76 -6.40
C VAL A 280 21.46 20.78 -6.87
N ASP A 281 22.26 21.75 -6.41
CA ASP A 281 23.70 21.80 -6.70
C ASP A 281 24.43 20.60 -6.08
N GLY A 282 24.09 20.25 -4.82
CA GLY A 282 24.57 19.04 -4.16
C GLY A 282 24.26 17.76 -4.96
N LEU A 283 23.01 17.58 -5.39
CA LEU A 283 22.59 16.45 -6.24
C LEU A 283 23.29 16.46 -7.60
N GLY A 284 23.54 17.64 -8.19
CA GLY A 284 24.33 17.78 -9.39
C GLY A 284 25.76 17.28 -9.21
N SER A 285 26.40 17.69 -8.11
CA SER A 285 27.75 17.24 -7.75
C SER A 285 27.83 15.74 -7.45
N GLU A 286 26.82 15.18 -6.77
CA GLU A 286 26.73 13.75 -6.46
C GLU A 286 26.50 12.93 -7.74
N ARG A 287 25.62 13.40 -8.62
CA ARG A 287 25.42 12.78 -9.94
C ARG A 287 26.72 12.76 -10.74
N GLU A 288 27.44 13.86 -10.80
CA GLU A 288 28.72 13.93 -11.53
C GLU A 288 29.77 12.98 -10.93
N ALA A 289 29.82 12.89 -9.59
CA ALA A 289 30.68 11.94 -8.90
C ALA A 289 30.31 10.48 -9.21
N VAL A 290 29.01 10.16 -9.28
CA VAL A 290 28.51 8.83 -9.66
C VAL A 290 28.86 8.50 -11.11
N VAL A 291 28.67 9.44 -12.04
CA VAL A 291 29.03 9.27 -13.46
C VAL A 291 30.53 9.05 -13.60
N THR A 292 31.34 9.87 -12.94
CA THR A 292 32.81 9.70 -12.91
C THR A 292 33.21 8.35 -12.32
N HIS A 293 32.53 7.90 -11.26
CA HIS A 293 32.78 6.59 -10.66
C HIS A 293 32.42 5.45 -11.63
N ALA A 294 31.28 5.55 -12.31
CA ALA A 294 30.85 4.58 -13.31
C ALA A 294 31.82 4.51 -14.51
N GLU A 295 32.31 5.66 -14.98
CA GLU A 295 33.34 5.74 -16.02
C GLU A 295 34.63 5.02 -15.58
N ARG A 296 35.10 5.30 -14.36
CA ARG A 296 36.29 4.65 -13.80
C ARG A 296 36.10 3.15 -13.65
N VAL A 297 34.92 2.70 -13.22
CA VAL A 297 34.58 1.27 -13.15
C VAL A 297 34.57 0.66 -14.55
N ARG A 298 33.98 1.32 -15.55
CA ARG A 298 33.97 0.85 -16.94
C ARG A 298 35.39 0.72 -17.48
N ALA A 299 36.25 1.72 -17.27
CA ALA A 299 37.66 1.67 -17.66
C ALA A 299 38.42 0.53 -16.95
N SER A 300 38.17 0.33 -15.66
CA SER A 300 38.75 -0.78 -14.89
C SER A 300 38.32 -2.15 -15.43
N ILE A 301 37.05 -2.31 -15.77
CA ILE A 301 36.52 -3.57 -16.33
C ILE A 301 37.11 -3.81 -17.71
N ALA A 302 37.15 -2.80 -18.57
CA ALA A 302 37.75 -2.92 -19.90
C ALA A 302 39.22 -3.32 -19.83
N SER A 303 40.00 -2.70 -18.94
CA SER A 303 41.40 -3.08 -18.70
C SER A 303 41.54 -4.51 -18.18
N ALA A 304 40.72 -4.90 -17.20
CA ALA A 304 40.75 -6.26 -16.65
C ALA A 304 40.36 -7.31 -17.71
N HIS A 305 39.42 -6.98 -18.58
CA HIS A 305 38.99 -7.85 -19.68
C HIS A 305 40.11 -8.05 -20.71
N GLU A 306 40.86 -7.00 -21.04
CA GLU A 306 42.02 -7.12 -21.93
C GLU A 306 43.13 -7.96 -21.31
N THR A 307 43.47 -7.72 -20.04
CA THR A 307 44.44 -8.55 -19.32
C THR A 307 44.01 -10.03 -19.28
N LEU A 308 42.74 -10.30 -19.01
CA LEU A 308 42.22 -11.66 -19.00
C LEU A 308 42.29 -12.32 -20.39
N ARG A 309 42.00 -11.56 -21.45
CA ARG A 309 42.12 -12.04 -22.84
C ARG A 309 43.56 -12.43 -23.16
N ASP A 310 44.53 -11.61 -22.77
CA ASP A 310 45.95 -11.87 -22.96
C ASP A 310 46.41 -13.10 -22.16
N GLU A 311 46.00 -13.20 -20.89
CA GLU A 311 46.30 -14.34 -20.02
C GLU A 311 45.72 -15.65 -20.57
N ILE A 312 44.47 -15.64 -21.04
CA ILE A 312 43.83 -16.81 -21.67
C ILE A 312 44.52 -17.17 -22.97
N GLY A 313 44.93 -16.18 -23.78
CA GLY A 313 45.71 -16.39 -24.99
C GLY A 313 47.04 -17.11 -24.70
N ALA A 314 47.80 -16.57 -23.75
CA ALA A 314 49.07 -17.15 -23.32
C ALA A 314 48.91 -18.57 -22.74
N ALA A 315 47.89 -18.79 -21.90
CA ALA A 315 47.59 -20.11 -21.35
C ALA A 315 47.21 -21.11 -22.47
N SER A 316 46.46 -20.65 -23.47
CA SER A 316 46.07 -21.47 -24.63
C SER A 316 47.26 -21.88 -25.48
N ASP A 317 48.21 -20.97 -25.71
CA ASP A 317 49.46 -21.26 -26.42
C ASP A 317 50.31 -22.28 -25.66
N ILE A 318 50.46 -22.13 -24.34
CA ILE A 318 51.17 -23.10 -23.49
C ILE A 318 50.51 -24.49 -23.55
N ILE A 319 49.18 -24.55 -23.50
CA ILE A 319 48.44 -25.81 -23.62
C ILE A 319 48.65 -26.44 -24.99
N ARG A 320 48.57 -25.64 -26.07
CA ARG A 320 48.79 -26.10 -27.44
C ARG A 320 50.19 -26.70 -27.61
N ASP A 321 51.22 -26.00 -27.14
CA ASP A 321 52.61 -26.47 -27.20
C ASP A 321 52.82 -27.74 -26.36
N SER A 322 52.20 -27.80 -25.18
CA SER A 322 52.25 -28.99 -24.32
C SER A 322 51.63 -30.21 -25.01
N ILE A 323 50.49 -30.03 -25.69
CA ILE A 323 49.81 -31.09 -26.45
C ILE A 323 50.66 -31.52 -27.64
N LEU A 324 51.24 -30.60 -28.40
CA LEU A 324 52.11 -30.92 -29.54
C LEU A 324 53.35 -31.70 -29.10
N ASN A 325 53.99 -31.27 -28.01
CA ASN A 325 55.12 -31.98 -27.43
C ASN A 325 54.75 -33.38 -26.92
N ALA A 326 53.61 -33.49 -26.22
CA ALA A 326 53.10 -34.78 -25.75
C ALA A 326 52.77 -35.73 -26.91
N SER A 327 52.13 -35.22 -27.98
CA SER A 327 51.82 -35.98 -29.19
C SER A 327 53.08 -36.47 -29.90
N THR A 328 54.09 -35.60 -30.04
CA THR A 328 55.39 -35.96 -30.63
C THR A 328 56.08 -37.06 -29.80
N LYS A 329 56.10 -36.90 -28.47
CA LYS A 329 56.70 -37.89 -27.56
C LYS A 329 55.96 -39.23 -27.61
N LEU A 330 54.63 -39.20 -27.68
CA LEU A 330 53.80 -40.39 -27.83
C LEU A 330 54.09 -41.09 -29.15
N SER A 331 54.16 -40.36 -30.26
CA SER A 331 54.48 -40.91 -31.58
C SER A 331 55.87 -41.56 -31.60
N MET A 332 56.89 -40.90 -31.02
CA MET A 332 58.23 -41.50 -30.86
C MET A 332 58.20 -42.78 -30.02
N THR A 333 57.44 -42.78 -28.92
CA THR A 333 57.33 -43.96 -28.04
C THR A 333 56.61 -45.12 -28.74
N ILE A 334 55.55 -44.82 -29.51
CA ILE A 334 54.82 -45.81 -30.31
C ILE A 334 55.74 -46.39 -31.40
N ASN A 335 56.48 -45.56 -32.12
CA ASN A 335 57.41 -46.05 -33.15
C ASN A 335 58.50 -46.93 -32.54
N ASN A 336 59.16 -46.49 -31.47
CA ASN A 336 60.19 -47.28 -30.80
C ASN A 336 59.65 -48.61 -30.23
N SER A 337 58.44 -48.57 -29.67
CA SER A 337 57.77 -49.78 -29.18
C SER A 337 57.37 -50.70 -30.33
N GLY A 338 56.97 -50.14 -31.47
CA GLY A 338 56.68 -50.85 -32.71
C GLY A 338 57.91 -51.57 -33.26
N ASP A 339 59.04 -50.87 -33.37
CA ASP A 339 60.32 -51.46 -33.79
C ASP A 339 60.74 -52.60 -32.85
N THR A 340 60.66 -52.38 -31.53
CA THR A 340 60.97 -53.40 -30.52
C THR A 340 60.06 -54.63 -30.64
N LEU A 341 58.78 -54.42 -30.95
CA LEU A 341 57.82 -55.51 -31.14
C LEU A 341 58.14 -56.31 -32.41
N ILE A 342 58.50 -55.63 -33.50
CA ILE A 342 58.90 -56.27 -34.76
C ILE A 342 60.16 -57.12 -34.54
N ASP A 343 61.16 -56.60 -33.83
CA ASP A 343 62.39 -57.33 -33.51
C ASP A 343 62.10 -58.60 -32.71
N ARG A 344 61.25 -58.50 -31.68
CA ARG A 344 60.83 -59.66 -30.87
C ARG A 344 60.04 -60.69 -31.68
N ILE A 345 59.19 -60.24 -32.61
CA ILE A 345 58.45 -61.14 -33.51
C ILE A 345 59.40 -61.86 -34.45
N ASN A 346 60.40 -61.16 -35.01
CA ASN A 346 61.40 -61.77 -35.89
C ASN A 346 62.25 -62.80 -35.13
N GLU A 347 62.73 -62.45 -33.94
CA GLU A 347 63.48 -63.37 -33.06
C GLU A 347 62.66 -64.62 -32.73
N SER A 348 61.40 -64.42 -32.30
CA SER A 348 60.49 -65.54 -32.02
C SER A 348 60.21 -66.37 -33.27
N SER A 349 60.10 -65.76 -34.45
CA SER A 349 59.86 -66.48 -35.70
C SER A 349 61.05 -67.35 -36.07
N THR A 350 62.28 -66.83 -35.97
CA THR A 350 63.51 -67.61 -36.17
C THR A 350 63.57 -68.79 -35.20
N SER A 351 63.30 -68.56 -33.92
CA SER A 351 63.28 -69.64 -32.92
C SER A 351 62.21 -70.72 -33.21
N ILE A 352 61.06 -70.32 -33.74
CA ILE A 352 60.02 -71.25 -34.20
C ILE A 352 60.51 -72.03 -35.43
N PHE A 353 61.13 -71.37 -36.41
CA PHE A 353 61.70 -72.04 -37.59
C PHE A 353 62.75 -73.08 -37.19
N ASP A 354 63.71 -72.72 -36.33
CA ASP A 354 64.74 -73.63 -35.82
C ASP A 354 64.12 -74.83 -35.09
N SER A 355 63.09 -74.58 -34.28
CA SER A 355 62.36 -75.63 -33.55
C SER A 355 61.59 -76.56 -34.48
N VAL A 356 61.03 -76.03 -35.57
CA VAL A 356 60.33 -76.81 -36.60
C VAL A 356 61.32 -77.63 -37.41
N GLU A 357 62.45 -77.05 -37.83
CA GLU A 357 63.52 -77.74 -38.56
C GLU A 357 64.08 -78.91 -37.75
N SER A 358 64.41 -78.69 -36.47
CA SER A 358 64.88 -79.76 -35.57
C SER A 358 63.85 -80.89 -35.42
N ARG A 359 62.55 -80.58 -35.38
CA ARG A 359 61.49 -81.60 -35.34
C ARG A 359 61.37 -82.36 -36.64
N LEU A 360 61.54 -81.70 -37.79
CA LEU A 360 61.52 -82.33 -39.11
C LEU A 360 62.72 -83.26 -39.29
N ASP A 361 63.90 -82.88 -38.83
CA ASP A 361 65.09 -83.75 -38.82
C ASP A 361 64.83 -84.99 -37.96
N ASN A 362 64.30 -84.81 -36.74
CA ASN A 362 63.97 -85.96 -35.88
C ASN A 362 62.92 -86.90 -36.49
N ILE A 363 61.92 -86.35 -37.17
CA ILE A 363 60.93 -87.13 -37.92
C ILE A 363 61.59 -87.89 -39.06
N THR A 364 62.51 -87.25 -39.80
CA THR A 364 63.24 -87.86 -40.91
C THR A 364 64.13 -88.99 -40.43
N ASP A 365 64.87 -88.82 -39.35
CA ASP A 365 65.71 -89.86 -38.74
C ASP A 365 64.88 -91.07 -38.29
N ARG A 366 63.75 -90.81 -37.62
CA ARG A 366 62.81 -91.86 -37.19
C ARG A 366 62.19 -92.58 -38.39
N LEU A 367 61.85 -91.85 -39.44
CA LEU A 367 61.30 -92.42 -40.67
C LEU A 367 62.34 -93.28 -41.39
N SER A 368 63.60 -92.84 -41.47
CA SER A 368 64.72 -93.61 -42.04
C SER A 368 64.95 -94.89 -41.24
N THR A 369 65.07 -94.78 -39.91
CA THR A 369 65.24 -95.93 -39.00
C THR A 369 64.07 -96.91 -39.12
N SER A 370 62.84 -96.41 -39.13
CA SER A 370 61.64 -97.24 -39.31
C SER A 370 61.59 -97.87 -40.71
N GLY A 371 62.07 -97.17 -41.73
CA GLY A 371 62.17 -97.67 -43.10
C GLY A 371 63.18 -98.82 -43.24
N GLU A 372 64.35 -98.69 -42.62
CA GLU A 372 65.35 -99.76 -42.54
C GLU A 372 64.83 -100.97 -41.76
N ALA A 373 64.21 -100.74 -40.60
CA ALA A 373 63.60 -101.82 -39.81
C ALA A 373 62.49 -102.53 -40.61
N PHE A 374 61.66 -101.77 -41.33
CA PHE A 374 60.63 -102.32 -42.20
C PHE A 374 61.23 -103.14 -43.36
N ALA A 375 62.28 -102.64 -44.02
CA ALA A 375 62.98 -103.35 -45.08
C ALA A 375 63.62 -104.67 -44.58
N SER A 376 64.26 -104.65 -43.41
CA SER A 376 64.84 -105.85 -42.77
C SER A 376 63.78 -106.90 -42.41
N LEU A 377 62.62 -106.45 -41.88
CA LEU A 377 61.48 -107.34 -41.62
C LEU A 377 60.91 -107.92 -42.92
N LEU A 378 60.85 -107.12 -43.99
CA LEU A 378 60.45 -107.57 -45.32
C LEU A 378 61.40 -108.64 -45.86
N ASP A 379 62.71 -108.40 -45.79
CA ASP A 379 63.74 -109.34 -46.25
C ASP A 379 63.68 -110.66 -45.46
N THR A 380 63.54 -110.57 -44.13
CA THR A 380 63.33 -111.74 -43.27
C THR A 380 62.06 -112.53 -43.66
N ARG A 381 60.95 -111.83 -43.96
CA ARG A 381 59.72 -112.47 -44.40
C ARG A 381 59.87 -113.11 -45.78
N ILE A 382 60.56 -112.47 -46.72
CA ILE A 382 60.83 -113.01 -48.07
C ILE A 382 61.72 -114.27 -47.96
N ALA A 383 62.78 -114.23 -47.15
CA ALA A 383 63.63 -115.38 -46.90
C ALA A 383 62.86 -116.54 -46.27
N LYS A 384 62.06 -116.28 -45.24
CA LYS A 384 61.22 -117.30 -44.59
C LYS A 384 60.15 -117.85 -45.55
N LEU A 385 59.56 -117.00 -46.38
CA LEU A 385 58.61 -117.41 -47.42
C LEU A 385 59.29 -118.31 -48.46
N THR A 386 60.51 -118.00 -48.86
CA THR A 386 61.30 -118.80 -49.80
C THR A 386 61.64 -120.16 -49.20
N ASP A 387 62.15 -120.21 -47.96
CA ASP A 387 62.49 -121.45 -47.25
C ASP A 387 61.26 -122.36 -47.05
N THR A 388 60.13 -121.78 -46.63
CA THR A 388 58.87 -122.55 -46.50
C THR A 388 58.36 -123.04 -47.86
N THR A 389 58.54 -122.27 -48.94
CA THR A 389 58.19 -122.68 -50.31
C THR A 389 59.10 -123.81 -50.82
N ASP A 390 60.40 -123.74 -50.56
CA ASP A 390 61.36 -124.80 -50.90
C ASP A 390 61.06 -126.08 -50.12
N GLY A 391 60.75 -125.97 -48.82
CA GLY A 391 60.32 -127.08 -47.98
C GLY A 391 59.05 -127.74 -48.50
N LEU A 392 58.04 -126.95 -48.87
CA LEU A 392 56.83 -127.43 -49.53
C LEU A 392 57.13 -128.13 -50.86
N THR A 393 58.03 -127.57 -51.67
CA THR A 393 58.43 -128.15 -52.98
C THR A 393 59.15 -129.48 -52.81
N ARG A 394 60.06 -129.61 -51.84
CA ARG A 394 60.73 -130.88 -51.51
C ARG A 394 59.73 -131.92 -51.00
N SER A 395 58.87 -131.56 -50.05
CA SER A 395 57.83 -132.46 -49.54
C SER A 395 56.88 -132.91 -50.65
N LEU A 396 56.52 -132.01 -51.57
CA LEU A 396 55.72 -132.36 -52.74
C LEU A 396 56.48 -133.31 -53.68
N THR A 397 57.79 -133.08 -53.88
CA THR A 397 58.65 -133.95 -54.70
C THR A 397 58.78 -135.34 -54.08
N ASP A 398 59.01 -135.43 -52.77
CA ASP A 398 59.10 -136.70 -52.03
C ASP A 398 57.78 -137.47 -52.10
N LEU A 399 56.63 -136.78 -51.90
CA LEU A 399 55.31 -137.39 -52.05
C LEU A 399 55.05 -137.89 -53.48
N LEU A 400 55.51 -137.14 -54.49
CA LEU A 400 55.42 -137.57 -55.89
C LEU A 400 56.34 -138.75 -56.17
N ASP A 401 57.55 -138.78 -55.61
CA ASP A 401 58.50 -139.89 -55.78
C ASP A 401 58.03 -141.15 -55.07
N ASP A 402 57.57 -141.07 -53.82
CA ASP A 402 56.94 -142.17 -53.07
C ASP A 402 55.75 -142.74 -53.83
N ARG A 403 54.90 -141.86 -54.37
CA ARG A 403 53.75 -142.29 -55.19
C ARG A 403 54.19 -142.92 -56.51
N THR A 404 55.25 -142.42 -57.13
CA THR A 404 55.81 -142.96 -58.37
C THR A 404 56.45 -144.33 -58.12
N ASN A 405 57.26 -144.48 -57.07
CA ASN A 405 57.84 -145.75 -56.62
C ASN A 405 56.76 -146.74 -56.21
N GLY A 406 55.72 -146.29 -55.52
CA GLY A 406 54.53 -147.09 -55.21
C GLY A 406 53.81 -147.57 -56.48
N MET A 407 53.64 -146.68 -57.47
CA MET A 407 53.09 -147.05 -58.78
C MET A 407 54.01 -148.04 -59.52
N VAL A 408 55.33 -147.85 -59.53
CA VAL A 408 56.31 -148.77 -60.15
C VAL A 408 56.32 -150.12 -59.43
N SER A 409 56.20 -150.15 -58.11
CA SER A 409 56.11 -151.38 -57.31
C SER A 409 54.81 -152.13 -57.61
N LEU A 410 53.67 -151.44 -57.69
CA LEU A 410 52.40 -152.04 -58.11
C LEU A 410 52.45 -152.53 -59.57
N LEU A 411 53.05 -151.77 -60.49
CA LEU A 411 53.27 -152.19 -61.87
C LEU A 411 54.21 -153.39 -61.96
N GLY A 412 55.30 -153.38 -61.21
CA GLY A 412 56.27 -154.47 -61.14
C GLY A 412 55.68 -155.73 -60.49
N GLY A 413 54.84 -155.56 -59.47
CA GLY A 413 54.02 -156.61 -58.89
C GLY A 413 53.05 -157.19 -59.91
N ALA A 414 52.26 -156.34 -60.57
CA ALA A 414 51.35 -156.75 -61.64
C ALA A 414 52.09 -157.43 -62.81
N ALA A 415 53.26 -156.93 -63.22
CA ALA A 415 54.09 -157.52 -64.26
C ALA A 415 54.66 -158.89 -63.84
N ARG A 416 55.09 -159.06 -62.58
CA ARG A 416 55.49 -160.38 -62.06
C ARG A 416 54.31 -161.33 -61.94
N THR A 417 53.14 -160.86 -61.51
CA THR A 417 51.92 -161.66 -61.46
C THR A 417 51.53 -162.10 -62.87
N LEU A 418 51.51 -161.18 -63.84
CA LEU A 418 51.31 -161.49 -65.26
C LEU A 418 52.36 -162.48 -65.76
N ASN A 419 53.64 -162.30 -65.43
CA ASN A 419 54.70 -163.23 -65.81
C ASN A 419 54.48 -164.61 -65.18
N SER A 420 54.08 -164.68 -63.90
CA SER A 420 53.79 -165.94 -63.22
C SER A 420 52.53 -166.63 -63.74
N GLU A 421 51.50 -165.88 -64.14
CA GLU A 421 50.33 -166.44 -64.81
C GLU A 421 50.67 -166.91 -66.24
N PHE A 422 51.52 -166.18 -66.97
CA PHE A 422 52.06 -166.63 -68.25
C PHE A 422 52.90 -167.91 -68.09
N GLU A 423 53.79 -167.98 -67.10
CA GLU A 423 54.61 -169.16 -66.80
C GLU A 423 53.73 -170.35 -66.39
N ALA A 424 52.74 -170.11 -65.52
CA ALA A 424 51.76 -171.13 -65.13
C ALA A 424 50.95 -171.61 -66.34
N SER A 425 50.53 -170.70 -67.23
CA SER A 425 49.83 -171.01 -68.49
C SER A 425 50.69 -171.76 -69.50
N LEU A 426 52.02 -171.61 -69.47
CA LEU A 426 52.97 -172.33 -70.34
C LEU A 426 53.36 -173.70 -69.78
N SER A 427 53.13 -173.94 -68.48
CA SER A 427 53.42 -175.21 -67.79
C SER A 427 52.21 -176.15 -67.64
N GLY A 428 51.02 -175.70 -68.06
CA GLY A 428 49.92 -176.58 -68.49
C GLY A 428 50.03 -176.83 -69.98
#